data_AF-A0A7H4PMR5-F1
#
_entry.id   AF-A0A7H4PMR5-F1
#
_cell.length_a   1.000
_cell.length_b   1.000
_cell.length_c   1.000
_cell.angle_alpha   90.00
_cell.angle_beta   90.00
_cell.angle_gamma   90.00
#
_symmetry.space_group_name_H-M   'P 1'
#
loop_
_entity.id
_entity.type
_entity.pdbx_description
1 polymer ?
#
loop_
_entity_poly.entity_id
_entity_poly.type
_entity_poly.pdbx_seq_one_letter_code
_entity_poly.pdbx_strand_id
1 'polypeptide(L)'
;MKNYRPYPPIALPDRRWPEQKIARAPRWLSTDLRDGNQALAEPMDSARKLQFWDLLLECGFKEIEVAFPSASQTDFQLCASTD
;
A
#
# COMPACT_ATOMS: atom_id res chain seq x y z
N MET A 1 8.92 -25.79 21.14
CA MET A 1 8.53 -24.37 21.29
C MET A 1 9.70 -23.57 21.87
N LYS A 2 10.62 -23.06 21.04
CA LYS A 2 11.73 -22.17 21.48
C LYS A 2 12.04 -21.04 20.47
N ASN A 3 11.28 -20.93 19.38
CA ASN A 3 11.66 -20.10 18.22
C ASN A 3 11.00 -18.70 18.21
N TYR A 4 10.24 -18.36 19.24
CA TYR A 4 9.59 -17.06 19.36
C TYR A 4 9.95 -16.43 20.70
N ARG A 5 10.40 -15.18 20.67
CA ARG A 5 10.67 -14.37 21.86
C ARG A 5 9.57 -13.32 22.01
N PRO A 6 9.15 -12.98 23.24
CA PRO A 6 8.21 -11.88 23.47
C PRO A 6 8.76 -10.56 22.91
N TYR A 7 7.86 -9.72 22.39
CA TYR A 7 8.21 -8.36 22.01
C TYR A 7 8.53 -7.52 23.27
N PRO A 8 9.63 -6.75 23.29
CA PRO A 8 10.02 -5.98 24.46
C PRO A 8 9.00 -4.85 24.76
N PRO A 9 8.69 -4.57 26.03
CA PRO A 9 7.81 -3.46 26.38
C PRO A 9 8.38 -2.11 25.93
N ILE A 10 7.56 -1.29 25.27
CA ILE A 10 7.91 0.10 24.94
C ILE A 10 7.29 1.02 25.99
N ALA A 11 8.12 1.72 26.75
CA ALA A 11 7.68 2.73 27.71
C ALA A 11 7.44 4.07 26.99
N LEU A 12 6.17 4.45 26.85
CA LEU A 12 5.74 5.77 26.38
C LEU A 12 4.82 6.38 27.44
N PRO A 13 5.38 6.92 28.55
CA PRO A 13 4.59 7.40 29.69
C PRO A 13 3.63 8.53 29.30
N ASP A 14 4.05 9.42 28.40
CA ASP A 14 3.28 10.59 27.97
C ASP A 14 2.48 10.36 26.66
N ARG A 15 2.11 9.10 26.36
CA ARG A 15 1.33 8.80 25.16
C ARG A 15 -0.07 9.41 25.25
N ARG A 16 -0.44 10.17 24.23
CA ARG A 16 -1.74 10.87 24.17
C ARG A 16 -2.77 10.19 23.29
N TRP A 17 -2.36 9.22 22.47
CA TRP A 17 -3.28 8.51 21.56
C TRP A 17 -4.45 7.78 22.28
N PRO A 18 -4.36 7.31 23.55
CA PRO A 18 -5.50 6.67 24.22
C PRO A 18 -6.68 7.61 24.48
N GLU A 19 -6.43 8.92 24.61
CA GLU A 19 -7.45 9.93 24.93
C GLU A 19 -7.96 10.67 23.68
N GLN A 20 -7.29 10.48 22.53
CA GLN A 20 -7.62 11.18 21.29
C GLN A 20 -8.64 10.41 20.47
N LYS A 21 -9.68 11.11 20.00
CA LYS A 21 -10.64 10.59 19.02
C LYS A 21 -10.26 11.08 17.63
N ILE A 22 -10.34 10.19 16.64
CA ILE A 22 -10.14 10.54 15.23
C ILE A 22 -11.26 11.50 14.81
N ALA A 23 -10.90 12.72 14.42
CA ALA A 23 -11.85 13.77 14.05
C ALA A 23 -11.88 14.09 12.55
N ARG A 24 -10.90 13.57 11.79
CA ARG A 24 -10.77 13.78 10.35
C ARG A 24 -10.21 12.54 9.68
N ALA A 25 -10.56 12.33 8.41
CA ALA A 25 -9.92 11.31 7.61
C ALA A 25 -8.41 11.59 7.47
N PRO A 26 -7.55 10.57 7.57
CA PRO A 26 -6.15 10.72 7.23
C PRO A 26 -5.98 10.91 5.71
N ARG A 27 -4.76 11.26 5.29
CA ARG A 27 -4.38 11.09 3.89
C ARG A 27 -4.25 9.59 3.63
N TRP A 28 -4.89 9.12 2.57
CA TRP A 28 -4.88 7.72 2.19
C TRP A 28 -3.89 7.50 1.04
N LEU A 29 -3.05 6.49 1.20
CA LEU A 29 -2.18 5.97 0.15
C LEU A 29 -2.51 4.49 -0.03
N SER A 30 -2.96 4.12 -1.23
CA SER A 30 -3.23 2.72 -1.59
C SER A 30 -1.93 2.07 -2.08
N THR A 31 -1.61 0.87 -1.58
CA THR A 31 -0.44 0.07 -2.00
C THR A 31 -0.82 -1.16 -2.81
N ASP A 32 -2.09 -1.28 -3.20
CA ASP A 32 -2.68 -2.50 -3.75
C ASP A 32 -2.05 -2.92 -5.08
N LEU A 33 -1.69 -1.97 -5.94
CA LEU A 33 -1.07 -2.26 -7.24
C LEU A 33 0.38 -2.77 -7.15
N ARG A 34 1.05 -2.54 -6.01
CA ARG A 34 2.42 -3.01 -5.75
C ARG A 34 2.45 -4.13 -4.72
N ASP A 35 2.21 -3.81 -3.47
CA ASP A 35 2.36 -4.74 -2.34
C ASP A 35 1.26 -5.82 -2.37
N GLY A 36 0.02 -5.40 -2.66
CA GLY A 36 -1.10 -6.31 -2.86
C GLY A 36 -0.87 -7.25 -4.04
N ASN A 37 -0.40 -6.72 -5.17
CA ASN A 37 -0.07 -7.50 -6.36
C ASN A 37 1.06 -8.52 -6.12
N GLN A 38 2.06 -8.19 -5.29
CA GLN A 38 3.16 -9.09 -4.94
C GLN A 38 2.73 -10.25 -4.02
N ALA A 39 1.63 -10.10 -3.27
CA ALA A 39 1.11 -11.13 -2.39
C ALA A 39 0.23 -12.18 -3.11
N LEU A 40 -0.16 -11.92 -4.37
CA LEU A 40 -0.99 -12.84 -5.14
C LEU A 40 -0.17 -14.02 -5.69
N ALA A 41 -0.76 -15.22 -5.64
CA ALA A 41 -0.17 -16.41 -6.25
C ALA A 41 -0.04 -16.25 -7.78
N GLU A 42 -1.04 -15.63 -8.40
CA GLU A 42 -1.02 -15.19 -9.80
C GLU A 42 -1.06 -13.65 -9.82
N PRO A 43 0.05 -12.99 -10.19
CA PRO A 43 0.09 -11.54 -10.29
C PRO A 43 -0.96 -10.99 -11.27
N MET A 44 -1.42 -9.78 -11.02
CA MET A 44 -2.30 -9.05 -11.92
C MET A 44 -1.61 -8.82 -13.26
N ASP A 45 -2.33 -9.11 -14.34
CA ASP A 45 -1.99 -8.65 -15.68
C ASP A 45 -2.28 -7.15 -15.84
N SER A 46 -1.84 -6.56 -16.95
CA SER A 46 -2.01 -5.13 -17.21
C SER A 46 -3.49 -4.70 -17.23
N ALA A 47 -4.41 -5.56 -17.69
CA ALA A 47 -5.83 -5.24 -17.77
C ALA A 47 -6.46 -5.16 -16.37
N ARG A 48 -6.15 -6.11 -15.48
CA ARG A 48 -6.59 -6.10 -14.08
C ARG A 48 -5.98 -4.94 -13.31
N LYS A 49 -4.71 -4.59 -13.55
CA LYS A 49 -4.08 -3.42 -12.94
C LYS A 49 -4.79 -2.12 -13.32
N LEU A 50 -5.15 -1.93 -14.60
CA LEU A 50 -5.89 -0.75 -15.06
C LEU A 50 -7.30 -0.68 -14.47
N GLN A 51 -8.02 -1.80 -14.45
CA GLN A 51 -9.34 -1.85 -13.81
C GLN A 51 -9.28 -1.48 -12.32
N PHE A 52 -8.25 -1.96 -11.61
CA PHE A 52 -8.08 -1.65 -10.19
C PHE A 52 -7.65 -0.20 -9.97
N TRP A 53 -6.82 0.35 -10.86
CA TRP A 53 -6.47 1.77 -10.86
C TRP A 53 -7.71 2.66 -10.99
N ASP A 54 -8.58 2.37 -11.98
CA ASP A 54 -9.81 3.13 -12.18
C ASP A 54 -10.73 3.06 -10.95
N LEU A 55 -10.85 1.88 -10.33
CA LEU A 55 -11.61 1.70 -9.10
C LEU A 55 -11.07 2.55 -7.94
N LEU A 56 -9.74 2.62 -7.78
CA LEU A 56 -9.11 3.45 -6.74
C LEU A 56 -9.34 4.95 -6.99
N LEU A 57 -9.33 5.38 -8.25
CA LEU A 57 -9.69 6.75 -8.62
C LEU A 57 -11.15 7.07 -8.32
N GLU A 58 -12.09 6.16 -8.65
CA GLU A 58 -13.52 6.29 -8.34
C GLU A 58 -13.77 6.39 -6.83
N CYS A 59 -13.02 5.61 -6.04
CA CYS A 59 -13.05 5.67 -4.58
C CYS A 59 -12.46 6.96 -3.99
N GLY A 60 -11.80 7.78 -4.82
CA GLY A 60 -11.27 9.08 -4.44
C GLY A 60 -9.87 9.07 -3.83
N PHE A 61 -9.12 7.97 -3.97
CA PHE A 61 -7.71 7.93 -3.55
C PHE A 61 -6.91 8.97 -4.34
N LYS A 62 -6.03 9.67 -3.63
CA LYS A 62 -5.18 10.73 -4.19
C LYS A 62 -3.71 10.33 -4.25
N GLU A 63 -3.35 9.27 -3.55
CA GLU A 63 -2.02 8.69 -3.55
C GLU A 63 -2.16 7.18 -3.77
N ILE A 64 -1.50 6.65 -4.79
CA ILE A 64 -1.53 5.23 -5.17
C ILE A 64 -0.10 4.81 -5.52
N GLU A 65 0.41 3.77 -4.88
CA GLU A 65 1.72 3.16 -5.20
C GLU A 65 1.56 2.23 -6.41
N VAL A 66 1.97 2.71 -7.59
CA VAL A 66 1.69 2.05 -8.88
C VAL A 66 2.73 0.98 -9.25
N ALA A 67 3.99 1.19 -8.85
CA ALA A 67 5.11 0.42 -9.38
C ALA A 67 6.38 0.55 -8.52
N PHE A 68 7.24 -0.47 -8.57
CA PHE A 68 8.62 -0.39 -8.09
C PHE A 68 9.58 -0.43 -9.30
N PRO A 69 9.77 0.70 -10.00
CA PRO A 69 10.35 0.74 -11.35
C PRO A 69 11.81 0.27 -11.44
N SER A 70 12.53 0.16 -10.32
CA SER A 70 13.90 -0.34 -10.29
C SER A 70 14.02 -1.87 -10.16
N ALA A 71 12.91 -2.61 -9.98
CA ALA A 71 12.96 -4.08 -9.80
C ALA A 71 12.13 -4.89 -10.80
N SER A 72 11.34 -4.26 -11.69
CA SER A 72 10.47 -4.96 -12.64
C SER A 72 10.38 -4.24 -13.98
N GLN A 73 10.75 -4.93 -15.07
CA GLN A 73 10.71 -4.40 -16.43
C GLN A 73 9.28 -4.09 -16.90
N THR A 74 8.29 -4.83 -16.38
CA THR A 74 6.85 -4.61 -16.67
C THR A 74 6.33 -3.36 -15.98
N ASP A 75 6.80 -3.07 -14.77
CA ASP A 75 6.41 -1.87 -14.02
C ASP A 75 7.00 -0.59 -14.62
N PHE A 76 8.22 -0.68 -15.20
CA PHE A 76 8.82 0.44 -15.95
C PHE A 76 8.00 0.82 -17.19
N GLN A 77 7.48 -0.18 -17.92
CA GLN A 77 6.68 0.08 -19.13
C GLN A 77 5.34 0.76 -18.83
N LEU A 78 4.72 0.49 -17.68
CA LEU A 78 3.46 1.12 -17.28
C LEU A 78 3.64 2.60 -16.90
N CYS A 79 4.80 2.98 -16.33
CA CYS A 79 5.13 4.37 -16.05
C CYS A 79 5.49 5.17 -17.32
N ALA A 80 6.05 4.52 -18.35
CA ALA A 80 6.59 5.17 -19.54
C ALA A 80 5.57 5.38 -20.68
N SER A 81 4.38 4.76 -20.61
CA SER A 81 3.33 4.92 -21.65
C SER A 81 2.42 6.13 -21.45
N THR A 82 2.81 7.06 -20.57
CA THR A 82 2.07 8.31 -20.30
C THR A 82 2.89 9.49 -20.82
N ASP A 83 3.02 9.57 -22.14
CA ASP A 83 3.41 10.76 -22.92
C ASP A 83 2.31 11.04 -23.95
#